data_AF-X1E455-F1
#
_entry.id   AF-X1E455-F1
#
_cell.length_a   1.000
_cell.length_b   1.000
_cell.length_c   1.000
_cell.angle_alpha   90.00
_cell.angle_beta   90.00
_cell.angle_gamma   90.00
#
_symmetry.space_group_name_H-M   'P 1'
#
loop_
_entity.id
_entity.type
_entity.pdbx_description
1 polymer ?
#
loop_
_entity_poly.entity_id
_entity_poly.type
_entity_poly.pdbx_seq_one_letter_code
_entity_poly.pdbx_strand_id
1 'polypeptide(L)' 'KNIDMMIDESINVSKKLKYINTGDRVIITAGVLVNKPGTTNLINVEEVE' A
#
# COMPACT_ATOMS: atom_id res chain seq x y z
N LYS A 1 8.58 9.15 -4.38
CA LYS A 1 7.78 10.31 -3.93
C LYS A 1 6.28 10.15 -4.16
N ASN A 2 5.79 9.71 -5.33
CA ASN A 2 4.33 9.55 -5.51
C ASN A 2 3.80 8.17 -5.05
N ILE A 3 4.60 7.11 -5.16
CA ILE A 3 4.18 5.76 -4.76
C ILE A 3 4.12 5.57 -3.25
N ASP A 4 5.03 6.22 -2.52
CA ASP A 4 5.09 6.16 -1.05
C ASP A 4 3.78 6.72 -0.45
N MET A 5 3.32 7.86 -0.95
CA MET A 5 2.02 8.45 -0.56
C MET A 5 0.83 7.53 -0.86
N MET A 6 0.87 6.79 -1.98
CA MET A 6 -0.19 5.84 -2.33
C MET A 6 -0.20 4.64 -1.38
N ILE A 7 0.98 4.17 -0.96
CA ILE A 7 1.14 3.10 0.02
C ILE A 7 0.59 3.55 1.37
N ASP A 8 1.02 4.72 1.86
CA ASP A 8 0.58 5.29 3.14
C ASP A 8 -0.94 5.48 3.18
N GLU A 9 -1.53 6.05 2.13
CA GLU A 9 -2.98 6.25 2.05
C GLU A 9 -3.74 4.92 2.07
N SER A 10 -3.22 3.90 1.37
CA SER A 10 -3.83 2.56 1.34
C SER A 10 -3.83 1.91 2.73
N ILE A 11 -2.74 2.06 3.49
CA ILE A 11 -2.63 1.58 4.87
C ILE A 11 -3.60 2.36 5.77
N ASN A 12 -3.61 3.69 5.68
CA ASN A 12 -4.45 4.56 6.52
C ASN A 12 -5.96 4.27 6.34
N VAL A 13 -6.42 4.12 5.10
CA VAL A 13 -7.82 3.77 4.81
C VAL A 13 -8.15 2.37 5.37
N SER A 14 -7.25 1.41 5.19
CA SER A 14 -7.44 0.04 5.68
C SER A 14 -7.51 -0.02 7.21
N LYS A 15 -6.67 0.74 7.92
CA LYS A 15 -6.74 0.91 9.38
C LYS A 15 -8.07 1.54 9.80
N LYS A 16 -8.49 2.61 9.12
CA LYS A 16 -9.75 3.32 9.43
C LYS A 16 -10.98 2.42 9.27
N LEU A 17 -10.95 1.53 8.27
CA LEU A 17 -12.00 0.54 8.01
C LEU A 17 -11.89 -0.72 8.89
N LYS A 18 -10.88 -0.81 9.76
CA LYS A 18 -10.61 -1.95 10.65
C LYS A 18 -10.36 -3.27 9.92
N TYR A 19 -9.78 -3.20 8.71
CA TYR A 19 -9.33 -4.41 7.99
C TYR A 19 -7.95 -4.88 8.44
N ILE A 20 -7.15 -3.95 8.96
CA ILE A 20 -5.81 -4.19 9.52
C ILE A 20 -5.67 -3.38 10.81
N ASN A 21 -4.78 -3.82 11.69
CA ASN A 21 -4.46 -3.20 12.97
C ASN A 21 -2.97 -2.84 13.05
N THR A 22 -2.61 -1.96 13.98
CA THR A 22 -1.20 -1.71 14.30
C THR A 22 -0.52 -3.01 14.75
N GLY A 23 0.66 -3.28 14.20
CA GLY A 23 1.43 -4.52 14.38
C GLY A 23 1.15 -5.61 13.34
N ASP A 24 0.15 -5.44 12.46
CA ASP A 24 -0.08 -6.38 11.37
C ASP A 24 1.01 -6.22 10.29
N ARG A 25 1.40 -7.33 9.66
CA ARG A 25 2.31 -7.34 8.52
C ARG A 25 1.53 -7.46 7.23
N VAL A 26 1.67 -6.46 6.35
CA VAL A 26 0.88 -6.35 5.11
C VAL A 26 1.77 -6.49 3.88
N ILE A 27 1.18 -6.99 2.79
CA ILE A 27 1.81 -7.08 1.46
C ILE A 27 1.01 -6.20 0.50
N ILE A 28 1.70 -5.31 -0.20
CA ILE A 28 1.10 -4.33 -1.10
C ILE A 28 1.64 -4.57 -2.50
N THR A 29 0.75 -4.77 -3.47
CA THR A 29 1.11 -4.89 -4.89
C THR A 29 0.72 -3.62 -5.63
N ALA A 30 1.68 -2.97 -6.29
CA ALA A 30 1.46 -1.71 -7.00
C ALA A 30 2.26 -1.63 -8.31
N GLY A 31 2.02 -0.57 -9.08
CA GLY A 31 2.84 -0.21 -10.24
C GLY A 31 3.53 1.12 -10.00
N VAL A 32 4.83 1.20 -10.28
CA VAL A 32 5.60 2.46 -10.17
C VAL A 32 5.03 3.55 -11.10
N LEU A 33 4.52 3.14 -12.26
CA LEU A 33 3.82 4.02 -13.20
C LEU A 33 2.34 4.10 -12.84
N VAL A 34 1.94 5.25 -12.30
CA VAL A 34 0.55 5.54 -11.94
C VAL A 34 -0.31 5.67 -13.22
N ASN A 35 -1.55 5.18 -13.17
CA ASN A 35 -2.54 5.26 -14.25
C ASN A 35 -2.16 4.57 -15.58
N LYS A 36 -1.22 3.62 -15.55
CA LYS A 36 -0.90 2.78 -16.72
C LYS A 36 -1.31 1.33 -16.45
N PRO A 37 -2.46 0.88 -16.98
CA PRO A 37 -2.87 -0.52 -16.85
C PRO A 37 -1.80 -1.47 -17.40
N GLY A 38 -1.64 -2.62 -16.74
CA GLY A 38 -0.67 -3.64 -17.16
C GLY A 38 0.79 -3.38 -16.73
N THR A 39 1.04 -2.39 -15.87
CA THR A 39 2.40 -2.09 -15.36
C THR A 39 2.57 -2.31 -13.86
N THR A 40 1.80 -3.22 -13.26
CA THR A 40 2.03 -3.66 -11.88
C THR A 40 3.40 -4.34 -11.78
N ASN A 41 4.30 -3.77 -10.98
CA ASN A 41 5.70 -4.21 -10.93
C ASN A 41 6.37 -4.01 -9.57
N LEU A 42 5.60 -3.71 -8.52
CA LEU A 42 6.09 -3.50 -7.15
C LEU A 42 5.36 -4.44 -6.20
N ILE A 43 6.13 -5.10 -5.33
CA ILE A 43 5.62 -5.79 -4.15
C ILE A 43 6.34 -5.16 -2.95
N ASN A 44 5.60 -4.61 -2.01
CA ASN A 44 6.12 -4.02 -0.78
C ASN A 44 5.62 -4.80 0.43
N VAL A 45 6.47 -4.97 1.44
CA VAL A 45 6.15 -5.66 2.69
C VAL A 45 6.44 -4.71 3.83
N GLU A 46 5.40 -4.32 4.56
CA GLU A 46 5.51 -3.37 5.65
C GLU A 46 4.78 -3.85 6.89
N GLU A 47 5.27 -3.39 8.04
CA GLU A 47 4.59 -3.54 9.32
C GLU A 47 3.78 -2.27 9.58
N VAL A 48 2.52 -2.43 9.97
CA VAL A 48 1.60 -1.32 10.16
C VAL A 48 1.89 -0.63 11.49
N GLU A 49 2.38 0.61 11.44
CA GLU A 49 2.48 1.53 12.59
C GLU A 49 1.13 2.22 12.85
#